data_AF-A0A0Q8UEZ1-F1
#
_entry.id   AF-A0A0Q8UEZ1-F1
#
_cell.length_a   1.000
_cell.length_b   1.000
_cell.length_c   1.000
_cell.angle_alpha   90.00
_cell.angle_beta   90.00
_cell.angle_gamma   90.00
#
_symmetry.space_group_name_H-M   'P 1'
#
loop_
_entity.id
_entity.type
_entity.pdbx_description
1 polymer ?
#
loop_
_entity_poly.entity_id
_entity_poly.type
_entity_poly.pdbx_seq_one_letter_code
_entity_poly.pdbx_strand_id
1 'polypeptide(L)'
;MPQHAHRPDDHARLCDLSQGEHMLLWAFRAAAFGAGDCHLVRRQFEETCGPLGLEALTALTVFVRELGVSGRRKITLAAPGSYRLTRDEQSVLALFAAAQAEDYPRLDAHLAWLLADAPRAPFPAAACLVAQALSMNGYVLRLPTMEAARAPEADETLQQNVLAFRRRAS
;
A
#
# COMPACT_ATOMS: atom_id res chain seq x y z
N MET A 1 19.73 -16.65 31.29
CA MET A 1 18.49 -15.85 31.35
C MET A 1 18.74 -14.53 30.63
N PRO A 2 18.01 -14.14 29.57
CA PRO A 2 17.36 -14.90 28.51
C PRO A 2 18.01 -14.61 27.12
N GLN A 3 17.81 -15.53 26.19
CA GLN A 3 18.18 -15.38 24.78
C GLN A 3 17.22 -14.38 24.13
N HIS A 4 17.73 -13.25 23.63
CA HIS A 4 16.98 -12.41 22.71
C HIS A 4 16.79 -13.19 21.40
N ALA A 5 15.63 -13.81 21.26
CA ALA A 5 15.13 -14.28 19.98
C ALA A 5 14.97 -13.05 19.07
N HIS A 6 15.99 -12.76 18.27
CA HIS A 6 15.86 -11.86 17.13
C HIS A 6 14.95 -12.56 16.13
N ARG A 7 13.66 -12.24 16.21
CA ARG A 7 12.66 -12.62 15.22
C ARG A 7 13.19 -12.10 13.88
N PRO A 8 13.37 -12.93 12.85
CA PRO A 8 13.72 -12.42 11.53
C PRO A 8 12.54 -11.57 11.12
N ASP A 9 12.75 -10.25 11.11
CA ASP A 9 11.79 -9.39 10.46
C ASP A 9 11.84 -9.76 8.98
N ASP A 10 10.79 -10.45 8.50
CA ASP A 10 10.45 -10.61 7.09
C ASP A 10 10.09 -9.25 6.49
N HIS A 11 11.02 -8.30 6.54
CA HIS A 11 10.92 -7.05 5.80
C HIS A 11 11.08 -7.43 4.33
N ALA A 12 9.97 -7.51 3.59
CA ALA A 12 9.97 -7.58 2.14
C ALA A 12 11.00 -6.57 1.60
N ARG A 13 12.00 -7.06 0.89
CA ARG A 13 13.11 -6.21 0.43
C ARG A 13 12.78 -5.66 -0.93
N LEU A 14 13.35 -4.50 -1.25
CA LEU A 14 13.24 -3.94 -2.60
C LEU A 14 13.64 -4.98 -3.66
N CYS A 15 14.72 -5.75 -3.42
CA CYS A 15 15.21 -6.80 -4.32
C CYS A 15 14.18 -7.88 -4.68
N ASP A 16 13.16 -8.06 -3.85
CA ASP A 16 12.12 -9.06 -4.10
C ASP A 16 11.08 -8.54 -5.09
N LEU A 17 11.03 -7.22 -5.36
CA LEU A 17 10.03 -6.55 -6.20
C LEU A 17 10.22 -6.83 -7.70
N SER A 18 9.12 -6.97 -8.42
CA SER A 18 9.10 -6.99 -9.88
C SER A 18 9.56 -5.63 -10.43
N GLN A 19 9.93 -5.58 -11.72
CA GLN A 19 10.32 -4.32 -12.36
C GLN A 19 9.20 -3.26 -12.30
N GLY A 20 7.94 -3.68 -12.49
CA GLY A 20 6.79 -2.77 -12.41
C GLY A 20 6.58 -2.23 -11.00
N GLU A 21 6.72 -3.08 -9.98
CA GLU A 21 6.63 -2.68 -8.57
C GLU A 21 7.75 -1.71 -8.18
N HIS A 22 8.98 -1.98 -8.62
CA HIS A 22 10.13 -1.11 -8.41
C HIS A 22 9.91 0.28 -9.02
N MET A 23 9.49 0.33 -10.29
CA MET A 23 9.25 1.58 -11.00
C MET A 23 8.14 2.39 -10.33
N LEU A 24 7.02 1.73 -10.01
CA LEU A 24 5.88 2.34 -9.35
C LEU A 24 6.26 2.94 -7.99
N LEU A 25 6.96 2.16 -7.15
CA LEU A 25 7.38 2.61 -5.83
C LEU A 25 8.42 3.74 -5.92
N TRP A 26 9.36 3.67 -6.86
CA TRP A 26 10.34 4.72 -7.08
C TRP A 26 9.66 6.04 -7.48
N ALA A 27 8.72 6.00 -8.42
CA ALA A 27 7.96 7.17 -8.83
C ALA A 27 7.06 7.71 -7.71
N PHE A 28 6.42 6.82 -6.94
CA PHE A 28 5.64 7.20 -5.78
C PHE A 28 6.48 7.95 -4.74
N ARG A 29 7.66 7.41 -4.39
CA ARG A 29 8.61 8.08 -3.50
C ARG A 29 9.05 9.42 -4.09
N ALA A 30 9.48 9.45 -5.35
CA ALA A 30 9.91 10.67 -6.01
C ALA A 30 8.83 11.76 -5.93
N ALA A 31 7.58 11.45 -6.28
CA ALA A 31 6.45 12.38 -6.16
C ALA A 31 6.22 12.83 -4.71
N ALA A 32 6.23 11.91 -3.74
CA ALA A 32 5.98 12.22 -2.33
C ALA A 32 7.08 13.11 -1.71
N PHE A 33 8.31 12.98 -2.17
CA PHE A 33 9.46 13.80 -1.75
C PHE A 33 9.65 15.06 -2.61
N GLY A 34 8.68 15.43 -3.45
CA GLY A 34 8.69 16.68 -4.23
C GLY A 34 9.49 16.63 -5.54
N ALA A 35 9.90 15.44 -5.99
CA ALA A 35 10.62 15.20 -7.24
C ALA A 35 9.73 14.53 -8.31
N GLY A 36 8.44 14.88 -8.35
CA GLY A 36 7.47 14.31 -9.32
C GLY A 36 7.81 14.59 -10.79
N ASP A 37 8.43 15.74 -11.07
CA ASP A 37 8.86 16.15 -12.43
C ASP A 37 10.25 15.62 -12.81
N CYS A 38 10.75 14.59 -12.12
CA CYS A 38 12.05 14.01 -12.41
C CYS A 38 12.10 13.42 -13.83
N HIS A 39 12.98 13.95 -14.68
CA HIS A 39 13.16 13.47 -16.06
C HIS A 39 13.46 11.98 -16.17
N LEU A 40 14.17 11.40 -15.19
CA LEU A 40 14.44 9.97 -15.18
C LEU A 40 13.17 9.15 -14.92
N VAL A 41 12.31 9.58 -14.00
CA VAL A 41 11.04 8.92 -13.71
C VAL A 41 10.13 8.98 -14.92
N ARG A 42 10.04 10.17 -15.53
CA ARG A 42 9.28 10.40 -16.76
C ARG A 42 9.74 9.48 -17.88
N ARG A 43 11.04 9.47 -18.18
CA ARG A 43 11.62 8.63 -19.22
C ARG A 43 11.35 7.16 -18.95
N GLN A 44 11.49 6.71 -17.70
CA GLN A 44 11.22 5.32 -17.35
C GLN A 44 9.76 4.94 -17.63
N PHE A 45 8.80 5.81 -17.30
CA PHE A 45 7.39 5.58 -17.59
C PHE A 45 7.10 5.58 -19.09
N GLU A 46 7.70 6.49 -19.87
CA GLU A 46 7.59 6.51 -21.34
C GLU A 46 8.15 5.22 -21.96
N GLU A 47 9.30 4.74 -21.49
CA GLU A 47 9.94 3.50 -21.99
C GLU A 47 9.17 2.24 -21.57
N THR A 48 8.57 2.24 -20.37
CA THR A 48 7.93 1.06 -19.77
C THR A 48 6.47 0.93 -20.18
N CYS A 49 5.74 2.04 -20.22
CA CYS A 49 4.30 2.06 -20.48
C CYS A 49 3.94 2.54 -21.90
N GLY A 50 4.94 2.91 -22.70
CA GLY A 50 4.75 3.35 -24.08
C GLY A 50 3.87 4.61 -24.18
N PRO A 51 2.90 4.64 -25.11
CA PRO A 51 2.04 5.81 -25.32
C PRO A 51 1.21 6.25 -24.12
N LEU A 52 1.04 5.39 -23.09
CA LEU A 52 0.30 5.70 -21.87
C LEU A 52 1.21 6.15 -20.71
N GLY A 53 2.52 6.23 -20.93
CA GLY A 53 3.48 6.46 -19.87
C GLY A 53 3.32 7.82 -19.18
N LEU A 54 3.09 8.88 -19.94
CA LEU A 54 2.91 10.22 -19.38
C LEU A 54 1.59 10.36 -18.63
N GLU A 55 0.52 9.77 -19.17
CA GLU A 55 -0.79 9.74 -18.54
C GLU A 55 -0.74 8.96 -17.22
N ALA A 56 -0.08 7.80 -17.22
CA ALA A 56 0.13 6.99 -16.01
C ALA A 56 0.96 7.74 -14.96
N LEU A 57 2.07 8.38 -15.34
CA LEU A 57 2.87 9.16 -14.40
C LEU A 57 2.10 10.36 -13.85
N THR A 58 1.34 11.05 -14.70
CA THR A 58 0.49 12.18 -14.29
C THR A 58 -0.58 11.72 -13.30
N ALA A 59 -1.27 10.62 -13.59
CA ALA A 59 -2.26 10.03 -12.69
C ALA A 59 -1.63 9.63 -11.34
N LEU A 60 -0.45 9.01 -11.36
CA LEU A 60 0.29 8.66 -10.13
C LEU A 60 0.68 9.91 -9.33
N THR A 61 1.15 10.96 -10.01
CA THR A 61 1.57 12.20 -9.35
C THR A 61 0.39 12.92 -8.70
N VAL A 62 -0.74 12.99 -9.40
CA VAL A 62 -2.01 13.50 -8.85
C VAL A 62 -2.46 12.65 -7.68
N PHE A 63 -2.42 11.31 -7.79
CA PHE A 63 -2.75 10.40 -6.70
C PHE A 63 -1.93 10.70 -5.44
N VAL A 64 -0.61 10.81 -5.57
CA VAL A 64 0.30 11.07 -4.44
C VAL A 64 0.04 12.44 -3.82
N ARG A 65 -0.15 13.47 -4.65
CA ARG A 65 -0.47 14.83 -4.19
C ARG A 65 -1.78 14.86 -3.41
N GLU A 66 -2.84 14.27 -3.97
CA GLU A 66 -4.15 14.22 -3.32
C GLU A 66 -4.12 13.38 -2.05
N LEU A 67 -3.31 12.32 -2.00
CA LEU A 67 -3.10 11.53 -0.79
C LEU A 67 -2.45 12.36 0.32
N GLY A 68 -1.47 13.20 -0.01
CA GLY A 68 -0.84 14.12 0.93
C GLY A 68 -1.76 15.24 1.44
N VAL A 69 -2.73 15.67 0.63
CA VAL A 69 -3.70 16.73 0.99
C VAL A 69 -4.90 16.17 1.75
N SER A 70 -5.44 15.03 1.30
CA SER A 70 -6.71 14.48 1.80
C SER A 70 -6.53 13.41 2.87
N GLY A 71 -5.33 12.83 3.02
CA GLY A 71 -5.05 11.79 4.00
C GLY A 71 -5.22 12.30 5.43
N ARG A 72 -5.96 11.55 6.25
CA ARG A 72 -6.16 11.85 7.69
C ARG A 72 -5.14 11.17 8.60
N ARG A 73 -4.19 10.42 8.03
CA ARG A 73 -3.10 9.81 8.76
C ARG A 73 -1.75 10.08 8.11
N LYS A 74 -0.70 10.00 8.92
CA LYS A 74 0.68 10.06 8.41
C LYS A 74 1.00 8.78 7.65
N ILE A 75 1.60 8.94 6.48
CA ILE A 75 2.13 7.86 5.66
C ILE A 75 3.65 7.84 5.82
N THR A 76 4.20 6.68 6.12
CA THR A 76 5.61 6.43 6.35
C THR A 76 6.23 5.87 5.07
N LEU A 77 7.13 6.62 4.46
CA LEU A 77 7.89 6.20 3.28
C LEU A 77 9.35 6.06 3.64
N ALA A 78 10.04 5.10 3.03
CA ALA A 78 11.48 5.09 3.08
C ALA A 78 12.03 6.18 2.14
N ALA A 79 13.23 6.68 2.44
CA ALA A 79 13.89 7.65 1.58
C ALA A 79 14.10 7.10 0.15
N PRO A 80 14.10 7.96 -0.88
CA PRO A 80 14.50 7.57 -2.23
C PRO A 80 15.88 6.89 -2.21
N GLY A 81 16.02 5.76 -2.91
CA GLY A 81 17.25 4.95 -2.91
C GLY A 81 17.38 3.96 -1.73
N SER A 82 16.48 3.96 -0.75
CA SER A 82 16.46 2.96 0.32
C SER A 82 16.02 1.59 -0.18
N TYR A 83 16.74 0.53 0.23
CA TYR A 83 16.38 -0.87 0.01
C TYR A 83 15.24 -1.38 0.90
N ARG A 84 14.84 -0.60 1.91
CA ARG A 84 13.78 -0.99 2.85
C ARG A 84 12.41 -0.71 2.24
N LEU A 85 11.44 -1.55 2.57
CA LEU A 85 10.04 -1.35 2.26
C LEU A 85 9.26 -1.11 3.55
N THR A 86 8.47 -0.05 3.62
CA THR A 86 7.58 0.20 4.76
C THR A 86 6.26 -0.54 4.60
N ARG A 87 5.48 -0.64 5.68
CA ARG A 87 4.12 -1.20 5.62
C ARG A 87 3.19 -0.36 4.74
N ASP A 88 3.36 0.95 4.76
CA ASP A 88 2.54 1.85 3.95
C ASP A 88 2.86 1.68 2.46
N GLU A 89 4.13 1.52 2.12
CA GLU A 89 4.57 1.23 0.74
C GLU A 89 4.07 -0.14 0.24
N GLN A 90 4.05 -1.16 1.11
CA GLN A 90 3.41 -2.44 0.79
C GLN A 90 1.92 -2.27 0.50
N SER A 91 1.20 -1.48 1.29
CA SER A 91 -0.22 -1.23 1.02
C SER A 91 -0.43 -0.42 -0.26
N VAL A 92 0.49 0.47 -0.62
CA VAL A 92 0.46 1.17 -1.91
C VAL A 92 0.63 0.17 -3.05
N LEU A 93 1.62 -0.72 -3.00
CA LEU A 93 1.79 -1.76 -4.02
C LEU A 93 0.57 -2.69 -4.10
N ALA A 94 0.03 -3.12 -2.97
CA ALA A 94 -1.16 -3.95 -2.89
C ALA A 94 -2.40 -3.27 -3.49
N LEU A 95 -2.52 -1.94 -3.31
CA LEU A 95 -3.58 -1.13 -3.89
C LEU A 95 -3.54 -1.14 -5.43
N PHE A 96 -2.37 -0.88 -6.02
CA PHE A 96 -2.24 -0.89 -7.48
C PHE A 96 -2.35 -2.31 -8.05
N ALA A 97 -1.89 -3.33 -7.32
CA ALA A 97 -2.09 -4.72 -7.69
C ALA A 97 -3.58 -5.12 -7.65
N ALA A 98 -4.34 -4.66 -6.66
CA ALA A 98 -5.79 -4.86 -6.60
C ALA A 98 -6.51 -4.16 -7.76
N ALA A 99 -6.11 -2.93 -8.09
CA ALA A 99 -6.62 -2.24 -9.28
C ALA A 99 -6.30 -3.01 -10.58
N GLN A 100 -5.10 -3.60 -10.68
CA GLN A 100 -4.69 -4.41 -11.84
C GLN A 100 -5.50 -5.70 -11.98
N ALA A 101 -5.87 -6.31 -10.85
CA ALA A 101 -6.67 -7.53 -10.79
C ALA A 101 -8.19 -7.26 -10.84
N GLU A 102 -8.61 -6.00 -10.97
CA GLU A 102 -10.01 -5.57 -10.89
C GLU A 102 -10.72 -5.97 -9.57
N ASP A 103 -9.94 -6.16 -8.50
CA ASP A 103 -10.42 -6.46 -7.14
C ASP A 103 -10.79 -5.14 -6.43
N TYR A 104 -11.90 -4.53 -6.88
CA TYR A 104 -12.38 -3.25 -6.37
C TYR A 104 -12.64 -3.23 -4.86
N PRO A 105 -13.20 -4.28 -4.23
CA PRO A 105 -13.33 -4.31 -2.78
C PRO A 105 -12.00 -4.21 -2.04
N ARG A 106 -10.95 -4.89 -2.53
CA ARG A 106 -9.60 -4.80 -1.95
C ARG A 106 -8.94 -3.45 -2.23
N LEU A 107 -9.12 -2.90 -3.44
CA LEU A 107 -8.69 -1.54 -3.79
C LEU A 107 -9.26 -0.52 -2.80
N ASP A 108 -10.57 -0.57 -2.56
CA ASP A 108 -11.26 0.33 -1.62
C ASP A 108 -10.78 0.13 -0.19
N ALA A 109 -10.52 -1.11 0.24
CA ALA A 109 -9.97 -1.39 1.56
C ALA A 109 -8.58 -0.75 1.77
N HIS A 110 -7.69 -0.87 0.78
CA HIS A 110 -6.38 -0.22 0.85
C HIS A 110 -6.46 1.30 0.81
N LEU A 111 -7.36 1.85 -0.02
CA LEU A 111 -7.61 3.29 -0.06
C LEU A 111 -8.13 3.81 1.27
N ALA A 112 -9.11 3.13 1.86
CA ALA A 112 -9.67 3.52 3.14
C ALA A 112 -8.61 3.53 4.24
N TRP A 113 -7.73 2.54 4.24
CA TRP A 113 -6.63 2.44 5.19
C TRP A 113 -5.54 3.52 4.98
N LEU A 114 -5.18 3.83 3.73
CA LEU A 114 -4.20 4.88 3.42
C LEU A 114 -4.74 6.28 3.73
N LEU A 115 -6.02 6.53 3.45
CA LEU A 115 -6.68 7.81 3.71
C LEU A 115 -7.09 7.98 5.17
N ALA A 116 -7.29 6.88 5.92
CA ALA A 116 -8.03 6.86 7.18
C ALA A 116 -9.40 7.58 7.06
N ASP A 117 -10.05 7.40 5.91
CA ASP A 117 -11.34 7.98 5.52
C ASP A 117 -11.96 7.11 4.42
N ALA A 118 -13.21 7.38 4.04
CA ALA A 118 -13.82 6.69 2.90
C ALA A 118 -13.08 7.02 1.57
N PRO A 119 -12.88 6.04 0.67
CA PRO A 119 -12.33 6.29 -0.66
C PRO A 119 -13.15 7.33 -1.43
N ARG A 120 -12.47 8.18 -2.20
CA ARG A 120 -13.10 9.21 -3.03
C ARG A 120 -12.81 8.94 -4.50
N ALA A 121 -13.73 9.35 -5.37
CA ALA A 121 -13.71 9.08 -6.81
C ALA A 121 -12.36 9.27 -7.54
N PRO A 122 -11.51 10.29 -7.28
CA PRO A 122 -10.26 10.42 -8.02
C PRO A 122 -9.24 9.31 -7.73
N PHE A 123 -9.28 8.68 -6.55
CA PHE A 123 -8.26 7.71 -6.17
C PHE A 123 -8.38 6.36 -6.91
N PRO A 124 -9.56 5.69 -6.96
CA PRO A 124 -9.72 4.47 -7.74
C PRO A 124 -9.42 4.69 -9.23
N ALA A 125 -9.89 5.80 -9.80
CA ALA A 125 -9.66 6.10 -11.21
C ALA A 125 -8.18 6.26 -11.56
N ALA A 126 -7.42 7.00 -10.75
CA ALA A 126 -5.97 7.14 -10.94
C ALA A 126 -5.24 5.81 -10.74
N ALA A 127 -5.65 5.01 -9.74
CA ALA A 127 -5.08 3.68 -9.51
C ALA A 127 -5.29 2.74 -10.70
N CYS A 128 -6.52 2.70 -11.25
CA CYS A 128 -6.84 1.90 -12.43
C CYS A 128 -6.07 2.35 -13.67
N LEU A 129 -5.91 3.65 -13.90
CA LEU A 129 -5.16 4.17 -15.06
C LEU A 129 -3.69 3.70 -15.02
N VAL A 130 -3.04 3.83 -13.87
CA VAL A 130 -1.67 3.37 -13.68
C VAL A 130 -1.56 1.85 -13.85
N ALA A 131 -2.47 1.10 -13.22
CA ALA A 131 -2.50 -0.36 -13.30
C ALA A 131 -2.72 -0.87 -14.73
N GLN A 132 -3.61 -0.21 -15.49
CA GLN A 132 -3.87 -0.53 -16.88
C GLN A 132 -2.64 -0.27 -17.77
N ALA A 133 -1.96 0.87 -17.59
CA ALA A 133 -0.75 1.18 -18.34
C ALA A 133 0.36 0.13 -18.11
N LEU A 134 0.51 -0.34 -16.87
CA LEU A 134 1.43 -1.43 -16.52
C LEU A 134 1.01 -2.76 -17.16
N SER A 135 -0.28 -3.14 -17.05
CA SER A 135 -0.81 -4.38 -17.65
C SER A 135 -0.64 -4.44 -19.15
N MET A 136 -0.94 -3.35 -19.85
CA MET A 136 -0.85 -3.27 -21.31
C MET A 136 0.58 -3.48 -21.83
N ASN A 137 1.58 -3.26 -20.97
CA ASN A 137 2.99 -3.42 -21.31
C ASN A 137 3.64 -4.63 -20.61
N GLY A 138 2.84 -5.55 -20.06
CA GLY A 138 3.32 -6.83 -19.52
C GLY A 138 3.89 -6.76 -18.10
N TYR A 139 3.71 -5.64 -17.39
CA TYR A 139 4.19 -5.49 -16.01
C TYR A 139 3.11 -5.88 -15.01
N VAL A 140 3.20 -7.10 -14.49
CA VAL A 140 2.29 -7.61 -13.47
C VAL A 140 2.79 -7.25 -12.07
N LEU A 141 1.93 -6.59 -11.30
CA LEU A 141 2.13 -6.32 -9.89
C LEU A 141 1.67 -7.53 -9.09
N ARG A 142 2.55 -8.07 -8.25
CA ARG A 142 2.16 -9.11 -7.31
C ARG A 142 1.46 -8.43 -6.15
N LEU A 143 0.35 -9.02 -5.74
CA LEU A 143 -0.24 -8.73 -4.44
C LEU A 143 0.79 -9.11 -3.37
N PRO A 144 1.33 -8.14 -2.60
CA PRO A 144 2.07 -8.49 -1.40
C PRO A 144 1.12 -9.32 -0.54
N THR A 145 1.54 -10.50 -0.10
CA THR A 145 0.85 -11.19 0.98
C THR A 145 1.05 -10.34 2.22
N MET A 146 0.18 -9.35 2.42
CA MET A 146 0.03 -8.75 3.73
C MET A 146 -0.43 -9.89 4.61
N GLU A 147 0.48 -10.40 5.44
CA GLU A 147 0.11 -11.27 6.55
C GLU A 147 -0.98 -10.49 7.30
N ALA A 148 -2.23 -10.93 7.13
CA ALA A 148 -3.36 -10.30 7.78
C ALA A 148 -2.96 -10.24 9.25
N ALA A 149 -2.98 -9.03 9.81
CA ALA A 149 -2.75 -8.86 11.24
C ALA A 149 -3.65 -9.90 11.91
N ARG A 150 -3.03 -10.89 12.55
CA ARG A 150 -3.72 -12.02 13.17
C ARG A 150 -4.89 -11.42 13.90
N ALA A 151 -6.13 -11.76 13.48
CA ALA A 151 -7.31 -11.30 14.20
C ALA A 151 -7.03 -11.60 15.67
N PRO A 152 -7.26 -10.66 16.61
CA PRO A 152 -7.18 -11.01 18.02
C PRO A 152 -8.12 -12.20 18.17
N GLU A 153 -7.55 -13.39 18.42
CA GLU A 153 -8.35 -14.53 18.77
C GLU A 153 -9.22 -14.05 19.92
N ALA A 154 -10.54 -14.12 19.72
CA ALA A 154 -11.46 -13.83 20.79
C ALA A 154 -11.03 -14.72 21.94
N ASP A 155 -10.47 -14.12 22.98
CA ASP A 155 -10.03 -14.78 24.18
C ASP A 155 -11.29 -15.32 24.86
N GLU A 156 -11.72 -16.53 24.46
CA GLU A 156 -12.83 -17.29 25.05
C GLU A 156 -12.62 -17.54 26.55
N THR A 157 -11.48 -17.16 27.11
CA THR A 157 -11.13 -17.30 28.52
C THR A 157 -11.86 -16.30 29.44
N LEU A 158 -12.55 -15.28 28.91
CA LEU A 158 -13.27 -14.29 29.72
C LEU A 158 -14.73 -14.64 30.06
N GLN A 159 -15.30 -15.72 29.48
CA GLN A 159 -16.66 -16.15 29.80
C GLN A 159 -16.79 -17.03 31.05
N GLN A 160 -15.68 -17.50 31.64
CA GLN A 160 -15.71 -18.40 32.80
C GLN A 160 -15.69 -17.70 34.18
N ASN A 161 -15.50 -16.37 34.26
CA ASN A 161 -15.32 -15.67 35.55
C ASN A 161 -16.48 -14.73 35.97
N VAL A 162 -17.64 -14.77 35.30
CA VAL A 162 -18.83 -14.01 35.73
C VAL A 162 -19.91 -14.95 36.29
N LEU A 163 -19.54 -15.75 37.29
CA LEU A 163 -20.47 -16.48 38.16
C LEU A 163 -20.04 -16.37 39.62
N ALA A 164 -19.93 -15.15 40.14
CA ALA A 164 -19.74 -14.94 41.57
C ALA A 164 -20.23 -13.57 42.05
N PHE A 165 -21.53 -13.26 41.89
CA PHE A 165 -22.18 -12.33 42.82
C PHE A 165 -23.67 -12.67 42.99
N ARG A 166 -23.92 -13.71 43.80
CA ARG A 166 -25.21 -13.83 44.52
C ARG A 166 -25.32 -12.64 45.47
N ARG A 167 -26.40 -11.86 45.39
CA ARG A 167 -26.94 -11.17 46.56
C ARG A 167 -28.39 -11.60 46.78
N ARG A 168 -28.63 -11.91 48.05
CA ARG A 168 -29.84 -12.48 48.64
C ARG A 168 -31.01 -11.51 48.58
N ALA A 169 -32.19 -12.12 48.44
CA ALA A 169 -33.48 -11.51 48.75
C ALA A 169 -33.54 -10.96 50.18
N SER A 170 -34.27 -9.87 50.33
CA SER A 170 -35.14 -9.57 51.46
C SER A 170 -36.32 -8.76 50.93
#